data_AF-A0A840PB84-F1
#
_entry.id   AF-A0A840PB84-F1
#
_cell.length_a   1.000
_cell.length_b   1.000
_cell.length_c   1.000
_cell.angle_alpha   90.00
_cell.angle_beta   90.00
_cell.angle_gamma   90.00
#
_symmetry.space_group_name_H-M   'P 1'
#
loop_
_entity.id
_entity.type
_entity.pdbx_description
1 polymer ?
#
loop_
_entity_poly.entity_id
_entity_poly.type
_entity_poly.pdbx_seq_one_letter_code
_entity_poly.pdbx_strand_id
1 'polypeptide(L)'
;MGPNSMPALTRDHRTITPRDPASAAAGGAPAFRGPRPSQESRECRELVAAHLAEEFLKVPVEDVAKCVADVWACAEHLGFRPTPEVVERVAREHLLALVNSSPPSRIPR
;
A
#
# COMPACT_ATOMS: atom_id res chain seq x y z
N MET A 1 64.30 -6.30 45.67
CA MET A 1 63.15 -6.59 44.78
C MET A 1 63.45 -7.88 44.04
N GLY A 2 62.64 -8.92 44.23
CA GLY A 2 62.96 -10.28 43.79
C GLY A 2 62.88 -10.49 42.27
N PRO A 3 63.67 -11.42 41.70
CA PRO A 3 63.49 -11.93 40.35
C PRO A 3 62.47 -13.08 40.41
N ASN A 4 61.58 -13.23 39.41
CA ASN A 4 61.27 -14.56 38.86
C ASN A 4 60.16 -14.60 37.82
N SER A 5 60.42 -15.49 36.87
CA SER A 5 59.49 -16.47 36.31
C SER A 5 58.30 -15.97 35.50
N MET A 6 58.51 -16.03 34.18
CA MET A 6 57.52 -16.61 33.27
C MET A 6 56.97 -17.94 33.84
N PRO A 7 55.64 -18.12 33.90
CA PRO A 7 55.04 -19.43 33.87
C PRO A 7 54.50 -19.75 32.48
N ALA A 8 54.76 -21.00 32.11
CA ALA A 8 54.49 -21.63 30.85
C ALA A 8 52.99 -21.72 30.53
N LEU A 9 52.73 -21.75 29.21
CA LEU A 9 51.55 -22.32 28.60
C LEU A 9 51.12 -23.60 29.32
N THR A 10 50.00 -23.50 30.01
CA THR A 10 49.15 -24.59 30.48
C THR A 10 47.74 -24.01 30.45
N ARG A 11 46.67 -24.70 30.09
CA ARG A 11 46.45 -26.10 29.70
C ARG A 11 44.98 -26.19 29.32
N ASP A 12 44.69 -26.66 28.11
CA ASP A 12 43.41 -27.31 27.71
C ASP A 12 42.17 -26.41 27.96
N HIS A 13 40.91 -26.67 27.64
CA HIS A 13 40.14 -27.84 27.32
C HIS A 13 38.79 -27.26 26.86
N ARG A 14 38.34 -27.70 25.68
CA ARG A 14 36.96 -28.13 25.43
C ARG A 14 35.79 -27.29 26.00
N THR A 15 35.01 -26.77 25.04
CA THR A 15 33.58 -27.08 24.86
C THR A 15 32.55 -26.00 25.26
N ILE A 16 31.62 -25.80 24.32
CA ILE A 16 30.27 -25.18 24.39
C ILE A 16 30.15 -23.66 24.15
N THR A 17 29.50 -23.39 23.02
CA THR A 17 28.87 -22.16 22.51
C THR A 17 28.10 -21.34 23.53
N PRO A 18 28.05 -20.01 23.31
CA PRO A 18 26.76 -19.34 23.28
C PRO A 18 26.61 -18.41 22.07
N ARG A 19 25.50 -18.62 21.33
CA ARG A 19 24.55 -17.60 20.83
C ARG A 19 25.11 -16.28 20.28
N ASP A 20 24.94 -16.12 18.95
CA ASP A 20 24.97 -14.84 18.20
C ASP A 20 24.27 -13.70 18.97
N PRO A 21 24.77 -12.44 18.89
CA PRO A 21 24.30 -11.56 17.82
C PRO A 21 25.32 -10.49 17.39
N ALA A 22 25.86 -10.60 16.18
CA ALA A 22 26.51 -9.48 15.50
C ALA A 22 26.27 -9.64 13.99
N SER A 23 25.07 -9.41 13.45
CA SER A 23 24.35 -8.13 13.47
C SER A 23 25.29 -6.92 13.39
N ALA A 24 26.05 -6.84 12.31
CA ALA A 24 26.61 -5.59 11.84
C ALA A 24 26.62 -5.58 10.30
N ALA A 25 25.82 -4.67 9.76
CA ALA A 25 26.03 -4.01 8.48
C ALA A 25 25.89 -4.86 7.20
N ALA A 26 24.68 -5.31 6.93
CA ALA A 26 24.10 -5.06 5.62
C ALA A 26 22.82 -4.25 5.84
N GLY A 27 23.00 -2.95 6.07
CA GLY A 27 21.93 -1.99 5.89
C GLY A 27 21.56 -1.99 4.42
N GLY A 28 20.76 -2.97 4.01
CA GLY A 28 19.92 -2.84 2.84
C GLY A 28 19.00 -1.69 3.16
N ALA A 29 19.36 -0.49 2.71
CA ALA A 29 18.43 0.61 2.62
C ALA A 29 17.12 0.03 2.06
N PRO A 30 15.94 0.37 2.60
CA PRO A 30 14.75 0.20 1.82
C PRO A 30 15.03 0.99 0.56
N ALA A 31 15.31 0.30 -0.55
CA ALA A 31 15.14 0.90 -1.84
C ALA A 31 13.70 1.38 -1.77
N PHE A 32 13.54 2.69 -1.57
CA PHE A 32 12.29 3.38 -1.76
C PHE A 32 12.06 3.22 -3.26
N ARG A 33 11.63 2.02 -3.64
CA ARG A 33 10.93 1.75 -4.87
C ARG A 33 9.74 2.64 -4.69
N GLY A 34 9.87 3.87 -5.19
CA GLY A 34 8.73 4.74 -5.38
C GLY A 34 7.64 3.87 -5.99
N PRO A 35 6.39 4.07 -5.56
CA PRO A 35 5.28 3.31 -6.10
C PRO A 35 5.42 3.32 -7.63
N ARG A 36 5.39 2.13 -8.25
CA ARG A 36 5.41 2.07 -9.71
C ARG A 36 4.25 2.96 -10.19
N PRO A 37 4.34 3.67 -11.31
CA PRO A 37 3.26 4.58 -11.75
C PRO A 37 1.87 3.91 -11.85
N SER A 38 1.85 2.58 -12.04
CA SER A 38 0.66 1.73 -12.00
C SER A 38 0.08 1.48 -10.59
N GLN A 39 0.90 1.57 -9.54
CA GLN A 39 0.50 1.48 -8.13
C GLN A 39 0.01 2.83 -7.61
N GLU A 40 0.67 3.94 -7.93
CA GLU A 40 0.21 5.29 -7.53
C GLU A 40 -1.23 5.54 -7.98
N SER A 41 -1.54 5.13 -9.21
CA SER A 41 -2.89 5.23 -9.77
C SER A 41 -3.90 4.35 -9.03
N ARG A 42 -3.49 3.20 -8.49
CA ARG A 42 -4.37 2.31 -7.71
C ARG A 42 -4.59 2.85 -6.31
N GLU A 43 -3.53 3.31 -5.65
CA GLU A 43 -3.61 3.91 -4.32
C GLU A 43 -4.48 5.18 -4.37
N CYS A 44 -4.33 6.03 -5.39
CA CYS A 44 -5.24 7.17 -5.59
C CYS A 44 -6.70 6.74 -5.77
N ARG A 45 -6.98 5.68 -6.55
CA ARG A 45 -8.35 5.14 -6.71
C ARG A 45 -8.91 4.62 -5.39
N GLU A 46 -8.10 3.90 -4.62
CA GLU A 46 -8.50 3.33 -3.32
C GLU A 46 -8.81 4.41 -2.29
N LEU A 47 -7.98 5.47 -2.22
CA LEU A 47 -8.21 6.62 -1.34
C LEU A 47 -9.49 7.39 -1.73
N VAL A 48 -9.69 7.63 -3.03
CA VAL A 48 -10.90 8.28 -3.55
C VAL A 48 -12.14 7.42 -3.26
N ALA A 49 -12.05 6.11 -3.45
CA ALA A 49 -13.15 5.19 -3.15
C ALA A 49 -13.49 5.16 -1.66
N ALA A 50 -12.48 5.18 -0.77
CA ALA A 50 -12.70 5.24 0.67
C ALA A 50 -13.40 6.54 1.09
N HIS A 51 -12.93 7.69 0.58
CA HIS A 51 -13.53 8.99 0.88
C HIS A 51 -14.99 9.08 0.41
N LEU A 52 -15.26 8.58 -0.81
CA LEU A 52 -16.62 8.48 -1.35
C LEU A 52 -17.49 7.51 -0.55
N ALA A 53 -16.95 6.40 -0.06
CA ALA A 53 -17.71 5.46 0.75
C ALA A 53 -18.15 6.06 2.09
N GLU A 54 -17.33 6.93 2.69
CA GLU A 54 -17.70 7.68 3.89
C GLU A 54 -18.79 8.73 3.63
N GLU A 55 -18.78 9.37 2.45
CA GLU A 55 -19.79 10.36 2.05
C GLU A 55 -21.11 9.69 1.61
N PHE A 56 -21.03 8.56 0.91
CA PHE A 56 -22.16 7.82 0.34
C PHE A 56 -22.48 6.55 1.12
N LEU A 57 -22.76 6.66 2.42
CA LEU A 57 -23.13 5.52 3.28
C LEU A 57 -24.36 4.70 2.82
N LYS A 58 -25.16 5.24 1.89
CA LYS A 58 -26.31 4.57 1.28
C LYS A 58 -25.95 3.65 0.11
N VAL A 59 -24.75 3.80 -0.45
CA VAL A 59 -24.24 3.00 -1.58
C VAL A 59 -23.20 2.03 -1.00
N PRO A 60 -23.24 0.73 -1.35
CA PRO A 60 -22.25 -0.21 -0.84
C PRO A 60 -20.85 0.12 -1.40
N VAL A 61 -19.83 -0.11 -0.57
CA VAL A 61 -18.43 0.25 -0.86
C VAL A 61 -17.92 -0.38 -2.15
N GLU A 62 -18.39 -1.59 -2.47
CA GLU A 62 -18.09 -2.32 -3.70
C GLU A 62 -18.61 -1.63 -4.96
N ASP A 63 -19.81 -1.03 -4.92
CA ASP A 63 -20.34 -0.23 -6.03
C ASP A 63 -19.60 1.10 -6.19
N VAL A 64 -19.20 1.73 -5.07
CA VAL A 64 -18.36 2.94 -5.07
C VAL A 64 -17.00 2.64 -5.72
N ALA A 65 -16.32 1.56 -5.30
CA ALA A 65 -15.03 1.17 -5.85
C ALA A 65 -15.12 0.84 -7.35
N LYS A 66 -16.19 0.16 -7.77
CA LYS A 66 -16.45 -0.12 -9.19
C LYS A 66 -16.67 1.16 -9.98
N CYS A 67 -17.46 2.10 -9.45
CA CYS A 67 -17.70 3.39 -10.08
C CYS A 67 -16.38 4.18 -10.28
N VAL A 68 -15.53 4.24 -9.25
CA VAL A 68 -14.21 4.90 -9.36
C VAL A 68 -13.32 4.22 -10.39
N ALA A 69 -13.34 2.88 -10.47
CA ALA A 69 -12.60 2.13 -11.47
C ALA A 69 -13.10 2.37 -12.90
N ASP A 70 -14.42 2.41 -13.11
CA ASP A 70 -15.06 2.71 -14.40
C ASP A 70 -14.77 4.15 -14.86
N VAL A 71 -14.89 5.13 -13.96
CA VAL A 71 -14.57 6.53 -14.26
C VAL A 71 -13.11 6.69 -14.67
N TRP A 72 -12.21 6.00 -13.97
CA TRP A 72 -10.79 6.03 -14.32
C TRP A 72 -10.51 5.38 -15.68
N ALA A 73 -11.10 4.21 -15.95
CA ALA A 73 -10.95 3.54 -17.25
C ALA A 73 -11.54 4.39 -18.39
N CYS A 74 -12.69 5.05 -18.17
CA CYS A 74 -13.29 5.97 -19.12
C CYS A 74 -12.37 7.17 -19.39
N ALA A 75 -11.78 7.78 -18.34
CA ALA A 75 -10.87 8.90 -18.51
C ALA A 75 -9.63 8.52 -19.34
N GLU A 76 -9.01 7.37 -19.05
CA GLU A 76 -7.89 6.85 -19.83
C GLU A 76 -8.28 6.55 -21.28
N HIS A 77 -9.46 5.95 -21.50
CA HIS A 77 -9.97 5.64 -22.83
C HIS A 77 -10.24 6.89 -23.68
N LEU A 78 -10.70 7.98 -23.04
CA LEU A 78 -10.93 9.27 -23.68
C LEU A 78 -9.62 10.08 -23.88
N GLY A 79 -8.48 9.55 -23.43
CA GLY A 79 -7.18 10.22 -23.53
C GLY A 79 -6.98 11.35 -22.51
N PHE A 80 -7.83 11.44 -21.49
CA PHE A 80 -7.63 12.35 -20.36
C PHE A 80 -6.64 11.74 -19.37
N ARG A 81 -5.83 12.60 -18.74
CA ARG A 81 -5.04 12.18 -17.59
C ARG A 81 -5.95 12.10 -16.36
N PRO A 82 -6.27 10.91 -15.84
CA PRO A 82 -7.09 10.78 -14.66
C PRO A 82 -6.36 11.35 -13.45
N THR A 83 -6.83 12.48 -12.94
CA THR A 83 -6.38 13.04 -11.68
C THR A 83 -7.37 12.66 -10.58
N PRO A 84 -6.92 12.47 -9.32
CA PRO A 84 -7.80 12.09 -8.23
C PRO A 84 -8.97 13.09 -8.07
N GLU A 85 -8.71 14.40 -8.18
CA GLU A 85 -9.75 15.43 -8.09
C GLU A 85 -10.85 15.31 -9.17
N VAL A 86 -10.46 15.03 -10.42
CA VAL A 86 -11.43 14.87 -11.52
C VAL A 86 -12.22 13.58 -11.34
N VAL A 87 -11.53 12.48 -11.02
CA VAL A 87 -12.16 11.17 -10.81
C VAL A 87 -13.14 11.23 -9.64
N GLU A 88 -12.77 11.90 -8.55
CA GLU A 88 -13.63 12.07 -7.38
C GLU A 88 -14.87 12.91 -7.70
N ARG A 89 -14.73 14.03 -8.43
CA ARG A 89 -15.88 14.84 -8.87
C ARG A 89 -16.84 14.06 -9.77
N VAL A 90 -16.31 13.35 -10.76
CA VAL A 90 -17.12 12.58 -11.72
C VAL A 90 -17.77 11.38 -11.02
N ALA A 91 -17.05 10.68 -10.15
CA ALA A 91 -17.61 9.58 -9.36
C ALA A 91 -18.71 10.07 -8.39
N ARG A 92 -18.52 11.21 -7.71
CA ARG A 92 -19.59 11.84 -6.91
C ARG A 92 -20.83 12.13 -7.74
N GLU A 93 -20.66 12.73 -8.92
CA GLU A 93 -21.77 13.04 -9.81
C GLU A 93 -22.51 11.77 -10.25
N HIS A 94 -21.78 10.72 -10.61
CA HIS A 94 -22.36 9.42 -10.93
C HIS A 94 -23.11 8.79 -9.75
N LEU A 95 -22.54 8.81 -8.55
CA LEU A 95 -23.17 8.27 -7.33
C LEU A 95 -24.41 9.08 -6.94
N LEU A 96 -24.36 10.41 -7.04
CA LEU A 96 -25.53 11.28 -6.83
C LEU A 96 -26.61 11.00 -7.87
N ALA A 97 -26.24 10.82 -9.14
CA ALA A 97 -27.18 10.44 -10.17
C ALA A 97 -27.78 9.07 -9.88
N LEU A 98 -27.04 8.11 -9.35
CA LEU A 98 -27.51 6.77 -8.99
C LEU A 98 -28.45 6.79 -7.76
N VAL A 99 -28.17 7.67 -6.78
CA VAL A 99 -29.04 7.86 -5.60
C VAL A 99 -30.32 8.62 -5.95
N ASN A 100 -30.23 9.66 -6.79
CA ASN A 100 -31.37 10.48 -7.19
C ASN A 100 -32.22 9.83 -8.28
N SER A 101 -31.59 9.14 -9.21
CA SER A 101 -32.29 8.32 -10.18
C SER A 101 -32.62 7.00 -9.50
N SER A 102 -33.82 6.83 -8.97
CA SER A 102 -34.33 5.48 -8.73
C SER A 102 -34.17 4.70 -10.04
N PRO A 103 -33.24 3.73 -10.16
CA PRO A 103 -33.01 3.13 -11.46
C PRO A 103 -34.27 2.32 -11.78
N PRO A 104 -34.87 2.42 -12.99
CA PRO A 104 -35.70 1.33 -13.45
C PRO A 104 -34.77 0.11 -13.45
N SER A 105 -35.02 -0.79 -12.51
CA SER A 105 -34.31 -2.03 -12.31
C SER A 105 -34.10 -2.69 -13.67
N ARG A 106 -32.87 -2.60 -14.22
CA ARG A 106 -32.52 -3.37 -15.42
C ARG A 106 -32.34 -4.79 -14.95
N ILE A 107 -33.46 -5.48 -14.80
CA ILE A 107 -33.52 -6.93 -14.75
C ILE A 107 -32.85 -7.39 -16.05
N PRO A 108 -31.69 -8.06 -16.00
CA PRO A 108 -31.15 -8.72 -17.18
C PRO A 108 -32.13 -9.84 -17.52
N ARG A 109 -32.66 -9.81 -18.75
CA ARG A 109 -33.50 -10.87 -19.30
C ARG A 109 -32.65 -11.98 -19.89
#